data_AF-A0A946ZXE7-F1
#
_entry.id   AF-A0A946ZXE7-F1
#
_cell.length_a   1.000
_cell.length_b   1.000
_cell.length_c   1.000
_cell.angle_alpha   90.00
_cell.angle_beta   90.00
_cell.angle_gamma   90.00
#
_symmetry.space_group_name_H-M   'P 1'
#
loop_
_entity.id
_entity.type
_entity.pdbx_description
1 polymer ?
#
loop_
_entity_poly.entity_id
_entity_poly.type
_entity_poly.pdbx_seq_one_letter_code
_entity_poly.pdbx_strand_id
1 'polypeptide(L)'
;AQTAMARGGLRFISEEQKENTRAKMREIVENNLPKTKANISFTDSYPAMQPTAGNLNLLSTLNQVSLDLGQGEVLAYDPGRRGAADTSFVAEYVDCLDGLGTMGTGAHTPSETVNLNTISDLTKRTAVLIYRLINQQ
;
A
#
# COMPACT_ATOMS: atom_id res chain seq x y z
N ALA A 1 -24.22 19.93 -28.14
CA ALA A 1 -22.74 19.90 -28.03
C ALA A 1 -22.29 18.44 -27.98
N GLN A 2 -21.14 18.10 -28.55
CA GLN A 2 -20.54 16.77 -28.38
C GLN A 2 -19.84 16.67 -27.02
N THR A 3 -19.82 15.48 -26.42
CA THR A 3 -19.25 15.24 -25.10
C THR A 3 -18.28 14.06 -25.17
N ALA A 4 -17.11 14.21 -24.55
CA ALA A 4 -16.14 13.14 -24.33
C ALA A 4 -15.88 13.00 -22.83
N MET A 5 -15.57 11.79 -22.37
CA MET A 5 -15.33 11.48 -20.96
C MET A 5 -14.14 10.53 -20.81
N ALA A 6 -13.23 10.85 -19.89
CA ALA A 6 -12.15 9.98 -19.45
C ALA A 6 -12.34 9.65 -17.97
N ARG A 7 -12.05 8.40 -17.59
CA ARG A 7 -12.09 7.92 -16.19
C ARG A 7 -10.83 7.09 -15.93
N GLY A 8 -10.22 7.26 -14.77
CA GLY A 8 -9.00 6.55 -14.40
C GLY A 8 -8.71 6.67 -12.92
N GLY A 9 -7.77 5.85 -12.44
CA GLY A 9 -7.25 5.92 -11.07
C GLY A 9 -6.01 6.81 -10.98
N LEU A 10 -5.89 7.55 -9.89
CA LEU A 10 -4.67 8.26 -9.50
C LEU A 10 -4.00 7.47 -8.38
N ARG A 11 -2.78 6.95 -8.62
CA ARG A 11 -1.97 6.28 -7.59
C ARG A 11 -0.85 7.22 -7.13
N PHE A 12 -0.59 7.21 -5.83
CA PHE A 12 0.35 8.11 -5.18
C PHE A 12 0.97 7.39 -3.97
N ILE A 13 2.23 7.69 -3.67
CA ILE A 13 2.90 7.19 -2.48
C ILE A 13 2.69 8.11 -1.28
N SER A 14 2.43 9.41 -1.53
CA SER A 14 2.20 10.44 -0.50
C SER A 14 0.98 11.31 -0.78
N GLU A 15 0.38 11.87 0.27
CA GLU A 15 -0.71 12.85 0.15
C GLU A 15 -0.26 14.14 -0.55
N GLU A 16 0.99 14.55 -0.33
CA GLU A 16 1.60 15.66 -1.06
C GLU A 16 1.66 15.37 -2.56
N GLN A 17 2.09 14.17 -2.97
CA GLN A 17 2.10 13.79 -4.37
C GLN A 17 0.67 13.77 -4.96
N LYS A 18 -0.32 13.30 -4.19
CA LYS A 18 -1.73 13.31 -4.58
C LYS A 18 -2.19 14.74 -4.90
N GLU A 19 -2.00 15.67 -3.97
CA GLU A 19 -2.51 17.03 -4.11
C GLU A 19 -1.74 17.84 -5.15
N ASN A 20 -0.41 17.70 -5.24
CA ASN A 20 0.38 18.30 -6.31
C ASN A 20 -0.05 17.81 -7.69
N THR A 21 -0.34 16.51 -7.83
CA THR A 21 -0.83 15.95 -9.10
C THR A 21 -2.22 16.47 -9.43
N ARG A 22 -3.14 16.51 -8.46
CA ARG A 22 -4.50 17.05 -8.64
C ARG A 22 -4.48 18.52 -9.03
N ALA A 23 -3.63 19.33 -8.41
CA ALA A 23 -3.44 20.73 -8.78
C ALA A 23 -3.03 20.87 -10.25
N LYS A 24 -2.04 20.08 -10.70
CA LYS A 24 -1.61 20.08 -12.09
C LYS A 24 -2.71 19.64 -13.06
N MET A 25 -3.49 18.63 -12.69
CA MET A 25 -4.63 18.18 -13.51
C MET A 25 -5.70 19.26 -13.62
N ARG A 26 -5.99 20.02 -12.56
CA ARG A 26 -6.93 21.16 -12.59
C ARG A 26 -6.44 22.25 -13.54
N GLU A 27 -5.16 22.64 -13.46
CA GLU A 27 -4.55 23.62 -14.38
C GLU A 27 -4.71 23.21 -15.87
N ILE A 28 -4.46 21.93 -16.18
CA ILE A 28 -4.60 21.40 -17.55
C ILE A 28 -6.04 21.51 -18.04
N VAL A 29 -7.01 21.21 -17.17
CA VAL A 29 -8.45 21.23 -17.49
C VAL A 29 -8.97 22.66 -17.66
N GLU A 30 -8.45 23.60 -16.87
CA GLU A 30 -8.74 25.04 -17.01
C GLU A 30 -8.23 25.59 -18.34
N ASN A 31 -7.09 25.10 -18.83
CA ASN A 31 -6.53 25.44 -20.13
C ASN A 31 -7.17 24.66 -21.30
N ASN A 32 -8.50 24.62 -21.36
CA ASN A 32 -9.24 23.99 -22.45
C ASN A 32 -9.30 24.87 -23.73
N LEU A 33 -9.68 24.27 -24.87
CA LEU A 33 -9.69 24.96 -26.16
C LEU A 33 -10.80 26.02 -26.25
N PRO A 34 -10.62 27.08 -27.05
CA PRO A 34 -11.67 28.07 -27.29
C PRO A 34 -12.99 27.43 -27.71
N LYS A 35 -14.10 27.96 -27.19
CA LYS A 35 -15.46 27.47 -27.42
C LYS A 35 -15.76 26.08 -26.82
N THR A 36 -14.90 25.56 -25.96
CA THR A 36 -15.15 24.33 -25.19
C THR A 36 -15.34 24.62 -23.70
N LYS A 37 -15.79 23.61 -22.95
CA LYS A 37 -15.81 23.60 -21.48
C LYS A 37 -15.30 22.24 -21.02
N ALA A 38 -14.47 22.23 -19.99
CA ALA A 38 -13.98 21.02 -19.35
C ALA A 38 -14.15 21.12 -17.84
N ASN A 39 -14.35 19.99 -17.19
CA ASN A 39 -14.36 19.87 -15.74
C ASN A 39 -13.62 18.58 -15.33
N ILE A 40 -13.19 18.55 -14.08
CA ILE A 40 -12.58 17.38 -13.47
C ILE A 40 -13.11 17.27 -12.03
N SER A 41 -13.32 16.03 -11.60
CA SER A 41 -13.69 15.72 -10.23
C SER A 41 -12.83 14.58 -9.73
N PHE A 42 -12.61 14.54 -8.42
CA PHE A 42 -11.82 13.52 -7.76
C PHE A 42 -12.66 12.91 -6.64
N THR A 43 -12.50 11.60 -6.45
CA THR A 43 -13.07 10.87 -5.32
C THR A 43 -11.92 10.18 -4.62
N ASP A 44 -11.77 10.45 -3.32
CA ASP A 44 -10.78 9.76 -2.50
C ASP A 44 -11.26 8.34 -2.15
N SER A 45 -10.31 7.41 -2.12
CA SER A 45 -10.53 6.03 -1.69
C SER A 45 -9.68 5.76 -0.45
N TYR A 46 -8.58 5.03 -0.58
CA TYR A 46 -7.64 4.81 0.51
C TYR A 46 -6.62 5.96 0.60
N PRO A 47 -6.27 6.43 1.82
CA PRO A 47 -5.18 7.37 2.01
C PRO A 47 -3.82 6.73 1.71
N ALA A 48 -2.81 7.57 1.54
CA ALA A 48 -1.43 7.13 1.35
C ALA A 48 -0.87 6.44 2.60
N MET A 49 -0.15 5.34 2.41
CA MET A 49 0.73 4.76 3.43
C MET A 49 2.19 4.98 3.01
N GLN A 50 2.75 6.11 3.44
CA GLN A 50 4.14 6.46 3.13
C GLN A 50 5.12 5.57 3.90
N PRO A 51 6.30 5.27 3.33
CA PRO A 51 7.38 4.68 4.11
C PRO A 51 7.84 5.67 5.19
N THR A 52 7.81 5.26 6.45
CA THR A 52 8.33 6.01 7.59
C THR A 52 9.54 5.28 8.19
N ALA A 53 10.34 5.97 8.99
CA ALA A 53 11.42 5.32 9.74
C ALA A 53 10.90 4.20 10.66
N GLY A 54 9.73 4.40 11.29
CA GLY A 54 9.13 3.39 12.16
C GLY A 54 8.59 2.18 11.39
N ASN A 55 7.97 2.37 10.22
CA ASN A 55 7.61 1.26 9.32
C ASN A 55 8.84 0.43 8.91
N LEU A 56 9.96 1.08 8.64
CA LEU A 56 11.23 0.41 8.31
C LEU A 56 11.82 -0.33 9.52
N ASN A 57 11.70 0.21 10.73
CA ASN A 57 12.13 -0.46 11.96
C ASN A 57 11.28 -1.70 12.26
N LEU A 58 9.97 -1.63 12.06
CA LEU A 58 9.08 -2.79 12.16
C LEU A 58 9.47 -3.86 11.14
N LEU A 59 9.72 -3.48 9.89
CA LEU A 59 10.18 -4.40 8.84
C LEU A 59 11.51 -5.05 9.21
N SER A 60 12.47 -4.28 9.74
CA SER A 60 13.76 -4.79 10.20
C SER A 60 13.57 -5.85 11.30
N THR A 61 12.68 -5.58 12.27
CA THR A 61 12.35 -6.54 13.32
C THR A 61 11.73 -7.81 12.75
N LEU A 62 10.77 -7.69 11.83
CA LEU A 62 10.15 -8.82 11.13
C LEU A 62 11.18 -9.64 10.35
N ASN A 63 12.09 -8.97 9.63
CA ASN A 63 13.16 -9.61 8.89
C ASN A 63 14.08 -10.40 9.83
N GLN A 64 14.49 -9.80 10.96
CA GLN A 64 15.31 -10.51 11.94
C GLN A 64 14.61 -11.74 12.51
N VAL A 65 13.31 -11.66 12.80
CA VAL A 65 12.53 -12.84 13.23
C VAL A 65 12.57 -13.94 12.18
N SER A 66 12.40 -13.60 10.90
CA SER A 66 12.46 -14.56 9.80
C SER A 66 13.82 -15.24 9.70
N LEU A 67 14.91 -14.48 9.83
CA LEU A 67 16.28 -14.99 9.83
C LEU A 67 16.57 -15.91 11.02
N ASP A 68 16.14 -15.53 12.21
CA ASP A 68 16.35 -16.35 13.42
C ASP A 68 15.57 -17.67 13.39
N LEU A 69 14.46 -17.72 12.64
CA LEU A 69 13.70 -18.94 12.37
C LEU A 69 14.24 -19.75 11.19
N GLY A 70 15.29 -19.28 10.50
CA GLY A 70 15.86 -19.93 9.32
C GLY A 70 14.98 -19.87 8.08
N GLN A 71 14.08 -18.88 7.98
CA GLN A 71 13.08 -18.77 6.91
C GLN A 71 13.49 -17.83 5.75
N GLY A 72 14.70 -17.29 5.79
CA GLY A 72 15.21 -16.34 4.79
C GLY A 72 14.78 -14.89 5.03
N GLU A 73 15.20 -14.00 4.13
CA GLU A 73 14.95 -12.56 4.26
C GLU A 73 13.49 -12.17 3.95
N VAL A 74 13.02 -11.13 4.66
CA VAL A 74 11.76 -10.42 4.39
C VAL A 74 12.10 -8.98 4.05
N LEU A 75 11.89 -8.63 2.77
CA LEU A 75 12.22 -7.33 2.22
C LEU A 75 10.96 -6.52 1.92
N ALA A 76 11.11 -5.20 1.85
CA ALA A 76 10.03 -4.32 1.43
C ALA A 76 9.58 -4.66 0.00
N TYR A 77 8.28 -4.84 -0.22
CA TYR A 77 7.75 -5.09 -1.56
C TYR A 77 7.90 -3.84 -2.45
N ASP A 78 8.00 -3.94 -3.76
CA ASP A 78 8.08 -2.75 -4.62
C ASP A 78 6.80 -1.89 -4.48
N PRO A 79 6.88 -0.60 -4.07
CA PRO A 79 5.69 0.26 -3.93
C PRO A 79 4.87 0.39 -5.21
N GLY A 80 5.48 0.32 -6.40
CA GLY A 80 4.77 0.35 -7.68
C GLY A 80 3.93 -0.91 -7.94
N ARG A 81 4.21 -2.00 -7.23
CA ARG A 81 3.50 -3.29 -7.32
C ARG A 81 2.49 -3.49 -6.18
N ARG A 82 2.41 -2.55 -5.22
CA ARG A 82 1.50 -2.63 -4.07
C ARG A 82 0.09 -2.16 -4.44
N GLY A 83 -0.88 -2.66 -3.67
CA GLY A 83 -2.26 -2.17 -3.61
C GLY A 83 -2.50 -1.34 -2.36
N ALA A 84 -3.74 -0.90 -2.18
CA ALA A 84 -4.19 -0.31 -0.93
C ALA A 84 -4.51 -1.41 0.09
N ALA A 85 -4.42 -1.07 1.38
CA ALA A 85 -4.76 -1.96 2.49
C ALA A 85 -5.32 -1.15 3.65
N ASP A 86 -6.13 -1.78 4.50
CA ASP A 86 -6.83 -1.09 5.60
C ASP A 86 -5.87 -0.41 6.59
N THR A 87 -4.64 -0.91 6.68
CA THR A 87 -3.58 -0.27 7.47
C THR A 87 -3.34 1.19 7.09
N SER A 88 -3.66 1.62 5.85
CA SER A 88 -3.44 2.99 5.44
C SER A 88 -4.32 3.98 6.20
N PHE A 89 -5.48 3.57 6.72
CA PHE A 89 -6.34 4.42 7.55
C PHE A 89 -5.77 4.71 8.95
N VAL A 90 -4.83 3.89 9.41
CA VAL A 90 -4.17 4.06 10.71
C VAL A 90 -2.71 4.48 10.60
N ALA A 91 -2.15 4.49 9.38
CA ALA A 91 -0.75 4.77 9.10
C ALA A 91 -0.28 6.20 9.46
N GLU A 92 -1.21 7.14 9.65
CA GLU A 92 -0.90 8.49 10.17
C GLU A 92 -0.62 8.46 11.69
N TYR A 93 -1.20 7.49 12.41
CA TYR A 93 -1.21 7.47 13.87
C TYR A 93 -0.22 6.48 14.46
N VAL A 94 0.06 5.40 13.74
CA VAL A 94 0.92 4.31 14.22
C VAL A 94 1.77 3.74 13.08
N ASP A 95 2.99 3.33 13.45
CA ASP A 95 3.82 2.54 12.56
C ASP A 95 3.14 1.19 12.30
N CYS A 96 3.12 0.77 11.04
CA CYS A 96 2.41 -0.43 10.64
C CYS A 96 3.07 -1.16 9.48
N LEU A 97 2.76 -2.46 9.38
CA LEU A 97 3.11 -3.31 8.27
C LEU A 97 1.84 -3.94 7.71
N ASP A 98 1.84 -4.19 6.41
CA ASP A 98 0.82 -4.99 5.73
C ASP A 98 1.47 -6.14 4.97
N GLY A 99 0.68 -7.10 4.47
CA GLY A 99 1.17 -8.23 3.69
C GLY A 99 1.77 -9.34 4.55
N LEU A 100 1.38 -9.44 5.83
CA LEU A 100 1.81 -10.50 6.74
C LEU A 100 0.95 -11.78 6.64
N GLY A 101 -0.02 -11.79 5.73
CA GLY A 101 -0.99 -12.86 5.53
C GLY A 101 -0.45 -14.05 4.74
N THR A 102 -1.36 -14.93 4.35
CA THR A 102 -1.05 -16.18 3.65
C THR A 102 -0.46 -15.95 2.26
N MET A 103 0.45 -16.83 1.85
CA MET A 103 0.99 -16.82 0.49
C MET A 103 0.04 -17.55 -0.48
N GLY A 104 -0.03 -17.07 -1.71
CA GLY A 104 -0.94 -17.60 -2.72
C GLY A 104 -0.68 -16.99 -4.10
N THR A 105 -1.52 -17.33 -5.06
CA THR A 105 -1.50 -16.73 -6.41
C THR A 105 -2.91 -16.45 -6.89
N GLY A 106 -3.05 -15.57 -7.89
CA GLY A 106 -4.36 -15.29 -8.49
C GLY A 106 -5.33 -14.54 -7.57
N ALA A 107 -4.82 -13.80 -6.57
CA ALA A 107 -5.65 -12.99 -5.69
C ALA A 107 -6.64 -12.11 -6.47
N HIS A 108 -7.88 -12.00 -5.99
CA HIS A 108 -8.98 -11.29 -6.65
C HIS A 108 -9.43 -11.90 -8.00
N THR A 109 -9.26 -13.21 -8.18
CA THR A 109 -9.76 -13.93 -9.35
C THR A 109 -10.41 -15.25 -8.95
N PRO A 110 -11.26 -15.87 -9.79
CA PRO A 110 -11.78 -17.21 -9.53
C PRO A 110 -10.70 -18.30 -9.42
N SER A 111 -9.48 -18.01 -9.89
CA SER A 111 -8.32 -18.92 -9.83
C SER A 111 -7.44 -18.65 -8.60
N GLU A 112 -7.95 -17.95 -7.59
CA GLU A 112 -7.23 -17.66 -6.36
C GLU A 112 -6.82 -18.94 -5.62
N THR A 113 -5.59 -18.98 -5.13
CA THR A 113 -5.04 -20.11 -4.39
C THR A 113 -4.38 -19.67 -3.09
N VAL A 114 -4.28 -20.58 -2.13
CA VAL A 114 -3.50 -20.43 -0.90
C VAL A 114 -2.50 -21.56 -0.75
N ASN A 115 -1.26 -21.24 -0.37
CA ASN A 115 -0.21 -22.22 -0.11
C ASN A 115 -0.20 -22.59 1.38
N LEU A 116 -0.87 -23.71 1.72
CA LEU A 116 -1.00 -24.19 3.09
C LEU A 116 0.35 -24.50 3.77
N ASN A 117 1.38 -24.84 3.00
CA ASN A 117 2.71 -25.13 3.54
C ASN A 117 3.35 -23.90 4.20
N THR A 118 2.91 -22.69 3.86
CA THR A 118 3.46 -21.43 4.40
C THR A 118 2.78 -20.98 5.70
N ILE A 119 1.63 -21.54 6.05
CA ILE A 119 0.83 -21.06 7.19
C ILE A 119 1.57 -21.24 8.51
N SER A 120 2.22 -22.39 8.72
CA SER A 120 2.98 -22.66 9.95
C SER A 120 4.12 -21.67 10.13
N ASP A 121 4.84 -21.35 9.06
CA ASP A 121 5.97 -20.43 9.09
C ASP A 121 5.54 -18.99 9.35
N LEU A 122 4.49 -18.53 8.67
CA LEU A 122 3.91 -17.21 8.89
C LEU A 122 3.34 -17.06 10.30
N THR A 123 2.71 -18.10 10.83
CA THR A 123 2.18 -18.10 12.20
C THR A 123 3.29 -17.95 13.24
N LYS A 124 4.35 -18.75 13.12
CA LYS A 124 5.53 -18.66 14.01
C LYS A 124 6.18 -17.28 13.92
N ARG A 125 6.38 -16.78 12.71
CA ARG A 125 7.00 -15.47 12.48
C ARG A 125 6.18 -14.35 13.13
N THR A 126 4.87 -14.34 12.93
CA THR A 126 3.98 -13.34 13.53
C THR A 126 3.96 -13.44 15.06
N ALA A 127 3.90 -14.66 15.62
CA ALA A 127 3.93 -14.86 17.07
C ALA A 127 5.22 -14.32 17.70
N VAL A 128 6.38 -14.62 17.10
CA VAL A 128 7.67 -14.14 17.59
C VAL A 128 7.84 -12.65 17.38
N LEU A 129 7.33 -12.08 16.28
CA LEU A 129 7.29 -10.63 16.06
C LEU A 129 6.54 -9.94 17.20
N ILE A 130 5.31 -10.37 17.49
CA ILE A 130 4.50 -9.80 18.59
C ILE A 130 5.25 -9.94 19.92
N TYR A 131 5.80 -11.12 20.22
CA TYR A 131 6.56 -11.36 21.45
C TYR A 131 7.75 -10.41 21.59
N ARG A 132 8.51 -10.15 20.52
CA ARG A 132 9.63 -9.22 20.55
C ARG A 132 9.17 -7.78 20.78
N LEU A 133 8.14 -7.33 20.05
CA LEU A 133 7.64 -5.96 20.16
C LEU A 133 7.14 -5.65 21.59
N ILE A 134 6.45 -6.59 22.24
CA ILE A 134 5.96 -6.38 23.62
C ILE A 134 7.05 -6.50 24.70
N ASN A 135 8.26 -6.95 24.35
CA ASN A 135 9.40 -7.09 25.27
C ASN A 135 10.60 -6.19 24.88
N GLN A 136 10.42 -5.27 23.93
CA GLN A 136 11.40 -4.23 23.65
C GLN A 136 11.42 -3.25 24.83
N GLN A 137 12.60 -3.04 25.41
CA GLN A 137 12.83 -2.03 26.45
C GLN A 137 13.06 -0.65 25.81
#